data_AF-A0AAU1YED4-F1
#
_entry.id   AF-A0AAU1YED4-F1
#
_cell.length_a   1.000
_cell.length_b   1.000
_cell.length_c   1.000
_cell.angle_alpha   90.00
_cell.angle_beta   90.00
_cell.angle_gamma   90.00
#
_symmetry.space_group_name_H-M   'P 1'
#
loop_
_entity.id
_entity.type
_entity.pdbx_description
1 polymer ?
#
loop_
_entity_poly.entity_id
_entity_poly.type
_entity_poly.pdbx_seq_one_letter_code
_entity_poly.pdbx_strand_id
1 'polypeptide(L)'
;MPVHFELRPGEGLVLPRGAGVLRFGMGEREAQWAVAALADVRETWVCGAGWSFGAAYEGVELLVCGAADEGRRLDWINLAQPDAPASPVVYEGIDLFGHEQGEVERALADVDGIGLRLERSTSGYLRSVSLAARPPAPPR
;
A
#
# COMPACT_ATOMS: atom_id res chain seq x y z
N MET A 1 -16.36 4.77 -11.79
CA MET A 1 -15.41 5.07 -10.69
C MET A 1 -14.83 3.74 -10.23
N PRO A 2 -13.51 3.62 -10.06
CA PRO A 2 -12.90 2.37 -9.57
C PRO A 2 -13.41 2.07 -8.15
N VAL A 3 -13.74 0.81 -7.89
CA VAL A 3 -14.17 0.30 -6.58
C VAL A 3 -13.04 -0.40 -5.83
N HIS A 4 -11.81 -0.23 -6.29
CA HIS A 4 -10.60 -0.92 -5.83
C HIS A 4 -9.51 0.07 -5.45
N PHE A 5 -8.50 -0.43 -4.76
CA PHE A 5 -7.23 0.25 -4.54
C PHE A 5 -6.36 0.06 -5.78
N GLU A 6 -5.76 1.12 -6.32
CA GLU A 6 -4.84 1.02 -7.47
C GLU A 6 -3.44 1.43 -7.03
N LEU A 7 -2.51 0.48 -7.10
CA LEU A 7 -1.11 0.66 -6.78
C LEU A 7 -0.40 1.38 -7.92
N ARG A 8 0.31 2.46 -7.60
CA ARG A 8 1.11 3.22 -8.55
C ARG A 8 2.54 3.34 -8.04
N PRO A 9 3.41 2.37 -8.35
CA PRO A 9 4.81 2.39 -7.95
C PRO A 9 5.49 3.71 -8.31
N GLY A 10 6.21 4.30 -7.35
CA GLY A 10 6.82 5.63 -7.48
C GLY A 10 5.87 6.83 -7.30
N GLU A 11 4.54 6.68 -7.47
CA GLU A 11 3.55 7.76 -7.24
C GLU A 11 2.84 7.61 -5.89
N GLY A 12 2.34 6.43 -5.55
CA GLY A 12 1.57 6.14 -4.34
C GLY A 12 0.38 5.21 -4.59
N LEU A 13 -0.78 5.55 -4.01
CA LEU A 13 -1.98 4.71 -4.00
C LEU A 13 -3.22 5.52 -4.38
N VAL A 14 -3.97 5.07 -5.39
CA VAL A 14 -5.31 5.60 -5.67
C VAL A 14 -6.31 4.93 -4.74
N LEU A 15 -7.14 5.75 -4.09
CA LEU A 15 -8.15 5.27 -3.15
C LEU A 15 -9.47 4.94 -3.90
N PRO A 16 -10.21 3.91 -3.44
CA PRO A 16 -11.48 3.51 -4.01
C PRO A 16 -12.52 4.64 -4.07
N ARG A 17 -13.54 4.46 -4.93
CA ARG A 17 -14.72 5.33 -5.05
C ARG A 17 -14.40 6.80 -5.35
N GLY A 18 -13.20 7.07 -5.88
CA GLY A 18 -12.76 8.43 -6.19
C GLY A 18 -12.39 9.26 -4.95
N ALA A 19 -12.09 8.61 -3.81
CA ALA A 19 -11.74 9.30 -2.57
C ALA A 19 -10.43 10.11 -2.66
N GLY A 20 -9.60 9.85 -3.66
CA GLY A 20 -8.41 10.63 -3.97
C GLY A 20 -7.19 9.76 -4.26
N VAL A 21 -6.01 10.37 -4.15
CA VAL A 21 -4.72 9.68 -4.31
C VAL A 21 -3.85 10.02 -3.12
N LEU A 22 -3.37 8.99 -2.43
CA LEU A 22 -2.36 9.09 -1.40
C LEU A 22 -0.99 9.05 -2.09
N ARG A 23 -0.30 10.19 -2.18
CA ARG A 23 0.94 10.33 -2.95
C ARG A 23 2.18 10.32 -2.06
N PHE A 24 3.24 9.67 -2.52
CA PHE A 24 4.56 9.83 -1.93
C PHE A 24 4.97 11.30 -1.92
N GLY A 25 5.64 11.72 -0.85
CA GLY A 25 5.98 13.14 -0.64
C GLY A 25 4.92 13.94 0.13
N MET A 26 3.72 13.42 0.38
CA MET A 26 2.70 14.09 1.20
C MET A 26 3.15 14.24 2.65
N GLY A 27 2.66 15.29 3.32
CA GLY A 27 2.79 15.41 4.77
C GLY A 27 1.75 14.56 5.51
N GLU A 28 1.98 14.29 6.80
CA GLU A 28 1.09 13.47 7.64
C GLU A 28 -0.39 13.89 7.55
N ARG A 29 -0.68 15.15 7.85
CA ARG A 29 -2.07 15.65 7.89
C ARG A 29 -2.76 15.55 6.52
N GLU A 30 -2.02 15.80 5.45
CA GLU A 30 -2.54 15.68 4.08
C GLU A 30 -2.88 14.23 3.75
N ALA A 31 -1.98 13.30 4.10
CA ALA A 31 -2.20 11.86 3.95
C ALA A 31 -3.40 11.37 4.78
N GLN A 32 -3.50 11.78 6.05
CA GLN A 32 -4.65 11.45 6.91
C GLN A 32 -5.96 11.97 6.32
N TRP A 33 -5.99 13.20 5.81
CA TRP A 33 -7.18 13.78 5.19
C TRP A 33 -7.61 13.04 3.93
N ALA A 34 -6.68 12.61 3.09
CA ALA A 34 -6.99 11.81 1.91
C ALA A 34 -7.66 10.48 2.30
N VAL A 35 -7.15 9.80 3.33
CA VAL A 35 -7.68 8.50 3.80
C VAL A 35 -8.98 8.66 4.60
N ALA A 36 -9.15 9.76 5.34
CA ALA A 36 -10.35 10.04 6.12
C ALA A 36 -11.63 10.20 5.26
N ALA A 37 -11.48 10.48 3.97
CA ALA A 37 -12.59 10.46 3.02
C ALA A 37 -13.12 9.05 2.73
N LEU A 38 -12.34 8.01 3.06
CA LEU A 38 -12.63 6.60 2.80
C LEU A 38 -12.97 5.83 4.08
N ALA A 39 -12.21 6.03 5.15
CA ALA A 39 -12.33 5.25 6.39
C ALA A 39 -11.77 6.02 7.60
N ASP A 40 -12.13 5.56 8.80
CA ASP A 40 -11.61 6.10 10.05
C ASP A 40 -10.09 5.91 10.13
N VAL A 41 -9.37 7.02 10.31
CA VAL A 41 -7.92 7.03 10.48
C VAL A 41 -7.57 6.87 11.96
N ARG A 42 -6.62 5.97 12.25
CA ARG A 42 -6.11 5.71 13.60
C ARG A 42 -4.60 5.85 13.62
N GLU A 43 -4.08 6.71 14.48
CA GLU A 43 -2.64 6.79 14.73
C GLU A 43 -2.12 5.44 15.21
N THR A 44 -0.90 5.11 14.80
CA THR A 44 -0.20 3.90 15.23
C THR A 44 1.28 4.22 15.36
N TRP A 45 2.07 3.22 15.74
CA TRP A 45 3.51 3.35 15.85
C TRP A 45 4.20 2.28 15.01
N VAL A 46 5.13 2.71 14.17
CA VAL A 46 6.01 1.84 13.40
C VAL A 46 7.45 2.24 13.67
N CYS A 47 8.27 1.26 14.06
CA CYS A 47 9.69 1.52 14.33
C CYS A 47 10.37 2.12 13.09
N GLY A 48 11.07 3.23 13.29
CA GLY A 48 11.79 3.93 12.21
C GLY A 48 10.94 4.83 11.33
N ALA A 49 9.62 4.92 11.55
CA ALA A 49 8.76 5.91 10.90
C ALA A 49 8.74 7.22 11.69
N GLY A 50 8.71 8.36 10.99
CA GLY A 50 8.54 9.69 11.61
C GLY A 50 7.11 9.94 12.10
N TRP A 51 6.15 9.29 11.44
CA TRP A 51 4.73 9.17 11.83
C TRP A 51 4.14 7.95 11.13
N SER A 52 3.07 7.39 11.68
CA SER A 52 2.29 6.37 10.99
C SER A 52 0.83 6.36 11.43
N PHE A 53 -0.05 5.91 10.53
CA PHE A 53 -1.45 5.68 10.85
C PHE A 53 -1.97 4.48 10.07
N GLY A 54 -3.04 3.88 10.56
CA GLY A 54 -3.78 2.83 9.89
C GLY A 54 -5.22 3.25 9.58
N ALA A 55 -5.82 2.54 8.62
CA ALA A 55 -7.26 2.58 8.35
C ALA A 55 -7.71 1.22 7.83
N ALA A 56 -8.98 0.88 8.02
CA ALA A 56 -9.55 -0.36 7.51
C ALA A 56 -10.74 -0.03 6.61
N TYR A 57 -10.77 -0.61 5.41
CA TYR A 57 -11.83 -0.38 4.44
C TYR A 57 -12.16 -1.66 3.68
N GLU A 58 -13.41 -2.13 3.81
CA GLU A 58 -13.95 -3.27 3.05
C GLU A 58 -13.00 -4.49 3.03
N GLY A 59 -12.48 -4.88 4.20
CA GLY A 59 -11.58 -6.03 4.36
C GLY A 59 -10.10 -5.78 4.03
N VAL A 60 -9.74 -4.58 3.56
CA VAL A 60 -8.33 -4.16 3.39
C VAL A 60 -7.89 -3.30 4.56
N GLU A 61 -6.79 -3.71 5.21
CA GLU A 61 -6.08 -2.90 6.17
C GLU A 61 -5.00 -2.10 5.44
N LEU A 62 -5.01 -0.78 5.65
CA LEU A 62 -4.02 0.16 5.15
C LEU A 62 -3.12 0.59 6.30
N LEU A 63 -1.82 0.54 6.11
CA LEU A 63 -0.82 1.14 6.99
C LEU A 63 0.02 2.13 6.18
N VAL A 64 0.09 3.36 6.67
CA VAL A 64 0.76 4.49 5.99
C VAL A 64 1.85 5.01 6.91
N CYS A 65 3.07 5.15 6.38
CA CYS A 65 4.22 5.63 7.13
C CYS A 65 4.91 6.79 6.40
N GLY A 66 5.30 7.79 7.18
CA GLY A 66 6.24 8.81 6.71
C GLY A 66 7.67 8.55 7.19
N ALA A 67 8.63 9.03 6.41
CA ALA A 67 10.04 8.94 6.72
C ALA A 67 10.37 9.56 8.09
N ALA A 68 11.43 9.08 8.74
CA ALA A 68 11.95 9.69 9.98
C ALA A 68 12.86 10.91 9.74
N ASP A 69 13.02 11.35 8.48
CA ASP A 69 13.85 12.51 8.13
C ASP A 69 13.17 13.85 8.50
N GLU A 70 13.86 14.97 8.27
CA GLU A 70 13.34 16.31 8.58
C GLU A 70 12.05 16.64 7.82
N GLY A 71 11.86 16.05 6.63
CA GLY A 71 10.68 16.28 5.81
C GLY A 71 9.47 15.48 6.31
N ARG A 72 9.69 14.35 6.97
CA ARG A 72 8.67 13.39 7.42
C ARG A 72 7.61 13.14 6.36
N ARG A 73 8.06 12.91 5.13
CA ARG A 73 7.15 12.74 3.99
C ARG A 73 6.73 11.29 3.88
N LEU A 74 5.50 11.06 3.43
CA LEU A 74 5.01 9.74 3.10
C LEU A 74 5.99 9.05 2.15
N ASP A 75 6.53 7.92 2.57
CA ASP A 75 7.52 7.14 1.85
C ASP A 75 7.20 5.65 1.79
N TRP A 76 6.23 5.16 2.57
CA TRP A 76 5.83 3.76 2.56
C TRP A 76 4.34 3.56 2.84
N ILE A 77 3.74 2.65 2.07
CA ILE A 77 2.32 2.25 2.18
C ILE A 77 2.25 0.73 2.16
N ASN A 78 1.49 0.13 3.06
CA ASN A 78 1.19 -1.29 3.06
C ASN A 78 -0.31 -1.53 3.03
N LEU A 79 -0.71 -2.51 2.23
CA LEU A 79 -2.07 -3.01 2.19
C LEU A 79 -2.02 -4.47 2.59
N ALA A 80 -2.95 -4.88 3.46
CA ALA A 80 -3.09 -6.26 3.89
C ALA A 80 -4.56 -6.70 3.82
N GLN A 81 -4.76 -7.99 3.56
CA GLN A 81 -6.06 -8.66 3.67
C GLN A 81 -5.98 -9.76 4.74
N PRO A 82 -6.14 -9.41 6.03
CA PRO A 82 -6.07 -10.40 7.10
C PRO A 82 -7.11 -11.50 6.90
N ASP A 83 -8.31 -11.10 6.49
CA ASP A 83 -9.44 -11.98 6.19
C ASP A 83 -9.95 -11.75 4.76
N ALA A 84 -10.50 -12.79 4.14
CA ALA A 84 -11.15 -12.71 2.84
C ALA A 84 -12.69 -12.81 3.01
N PRO A 85 -13.49 -12.13 2.16
CA PRO A 85 -13.09 -11.31 1.01
C PRO A 85 -12.71 -9.88 1.40
N ALA A 86 -11.85 -9.27 0.58
CA ALA A 86 -11.43 -7.87 0.70
C ALA A 86 -11.69 -7.12 -0.61
N SER A 87 -11.74 -5.78 -0.55
CA SER A 87 -11.73 -4.93 -1.73
C SER A 87 -10.50 -5.23 -2.60
N PRO A 88 -10.62 -5.31 -3.93
CA PRO A 88 -9.49 -5.60 -4.80
C PRO A 88 -8.34 -4.61 -4.61
N VAL A 89 -7.11 -5.11 -4.70
CA VAL A 89 -5.87 -4.33 -4.69
C VAL A 89 -5.15 -4.57 -6.00
N VAL A 90 -5.19 -3.58 -6.88
CA VAL A 90 -4.90 -3.72 -8.29
C VAL A 90 -3.57 -3.08 -8.66
N TYR A 91 -2.76 -3.78 -9.44
CA TYR A 91 -1.60 -3.22 -10.14
C TYR A 91 -1.66 -3.60 -11.62
N GLU A 92 -1.57 -2.60 -12.51
CA GLU A 92 -1.69 -2.78 -13.97
C GLU A 92 -2.90 -3.63 -14.41
N GLY A 93 -4.02 -3.51 -13.70
CA GLY A 93 -5.26 -4.25 -13.98
C GLY A 93 -5.34 -5.65 -13.36
N ILE A 94 -4.31 -6.10 -12.65
CA ILE A 94 -4.27 -7.39 -11.95
C ILE A 94 -4.66 -7.19 -10.49
N ASP A 95 -5.69 -7.89 -10.01
CA ASP A 95 -6.04 -7.93 -8.59
C ASP A 95 -5.08 -8.86 -7.82
N LEU A 96 -4.12 -8.27 -7.12
CA LEU A 96 -3.05 -9.00 -6.45
C LEU A 96 -3.54 -9.92 -5.33
N PHE A 97 -4.72 -9.65 -4.76
CA PHE A 97 -5.32 -10.44 -3.69
C PHE A 97 -6.33 -11.47 -4.18
N GLY A 98 -6.81 -11.33 -5.42
CA GLY A 98 -7.75 -12.25 -6.06
C GLY A 98 -7.10 -13.44 -6.79
N HIS A 99 -5.77 -13.44 -6.93
CA HIS A 99 -5.01 -14.47 -7.65
C HIS A 99 -4.06 -15.24 -6.75
N GLU A 100 -3.72 -16.47 -7.15
CA GLU A 100 -2.71 -17.25 -6.43
C GLU A 100 -1.36 -16.53 -6.46
N GLN A 101 -0.63 -16.59 -5.35
CA GLN A 101 0.65 -15.94 -5.19
C GLN A 101 1.62 -16.31 -6.31
N GLY A 102 1.68 -17.58 -6.71
CA GLY A 102 2.57 -18.03 -7.78
C GLY A 102 2.18 -17.49 -9.17
N GLU A 103 0.91 -17.14 -9.39
CA GLU A 103 0.47 -16.48 -10.61
C GLU A 103 0.87 -15.01 -10.62
N VAL A 104 0.65 -14.32 -9.50
CA VAL A 104 1.03 -12.91 -9.34
C VAL A 104 2.55 -12.73 -9.45
N GLU A 105 3.33 -13.56 -8.76
CA GLU A 105 4.80 -13.51 -8.84
C GLU A 105 5.30 -13.75 -10.26
N ARG A 106 4.67 -14.65 -11.01
CA ARG A 106 5.03 -14.92 -12.41
C ARG A 106 4.66 -13.75 -13.32
N ALA A 107 3.50 -13.13 -13.12
CA ALA A 107 3.07 -11.97 -13.90
C ALA A 107 3.98 -10.75 -13.65
N LEU A 108 4.57 -10.64 -12.46
CA LEU A 108 5.42 -9.54 -12.05
C LEU A 108 6.93 -9.87 -12.10
N ALA A 109 7.31 -11.02 -12.67
CA ALA A 109 8.70 -11.49 -12.65
C ALA A 109 9.70 -10.53 -13.34
N ASP A 110 9.23 -9.75 -14.31
CA ASP A 110 10.04 -8.76 -15.04
C ASP A 110 9.98 -7.35 -14.42
N VAL A 111 9.26 -7.20 -13.31
CA VAL A 111 8.97 -5.91 -12.68
C VAL A 111 9.87 -5.73 -11.46
N ASP A 112 11.13 -5.38 -11.71
CA ASP A 112 12.12 -5.13 -10.67
C ASP A 112 12.32 -3.63 -10.38
N GLY A 113 12.64 -3.30 -9.12
CA GLY A 113 13.13 -1.97 -8.75
C GLY A 113 12.12 -0.83 -8.85
N ILE A 114 10.82 -1.13 -8.88
CA ILE A 114 9.75 -0.12 -8.94
C ILE A 114 9.24 0.33 -7.56
N GLY A 115 9.73 -0.30 -6.48
CA GLY A 115 9.26 -0.01 -5.11
C GLY A 115 7.97 -0.75 -4.72
N LEU A 116 7.45 -1.65 -5.55
CA LEU A 116 6.42 -2.63 -5.17
C LEU A 116 7.07 -3.87 -4.56
N ARG A 117 6.54 -4.33 -3.43
CA ARG A 117 6.99 -5.55 -2.76
C ARG A 117 5.81 -6.42 -2.39
N LEU A 118 5.90 -7.69 -2.76
CA LEU A 118 4.92 -8.72 -2.44
C LEU A 118 5.36 -9.45 -1.17
N GLU A 119 4.49 -9.58 -0.17
CA GLU A 119 4.78 -10.38 1.01
C GLU A 119 4.23 -11.79 0.82
N ARG A 120 5.15 -12.76 0.78
CA ARG A 120 4.82 -14.17 0.60
C ARG A 120 4.02 -14.69 1.79
N SER A 121 3.00 -15.49 1.49
CA SER A 121 2.16 -16.16 2.47
C SER A 121 2.27 -17.67 2.33
N THR A 122 2.01 -18.39 3.42
CA THR A 122 1.82 -19.85 3.40
C THR A 122 0.44 -20.26 2.89
N SER A 123 -0.49 -19.31 2.71
CA SER A 123 -1.88 -19.59 2.31
C SER A 123 -2.07 -19.87 0.81
N GLY A 124 -1.02 -19.70 -0.01
CA GLY A 124 -1.09 -19.80 -1.46
C GLY A 124 -1.59 -18.51 -2.16
N TYR A 125 -2.09 -17.54 -1.41
CA TYR A 125 -2.52 -16.22 -1.89
C TYR A 125 -1.71 -15.12 -1.20
N LEU A 126 -1.48 -14.00 -1.89
CA LEU A 126 -0.85 -12.84 -1.27
C LEU A 126 -1.75 -12.30 -0.15
N ARG A 127 -1.15 -11.97 0.99
CA ARG A 127 -1.87 -11.38 2.13
C ARG A 127 -1.50 -9.94 2.40
N SER A 128 -0.36 -9.52 1.85
CA SER A 128 0.09 -8.15 1.99
C SER A 128 0.96 -7.75 0.80
N VAL A 129 0.86 -6.48 0.44
CA VAL A 129 1.69 -5.82 -0.56
C VAL A 129 2.11 -4.46 -0.02
N SER A 130 3.30 -4.00 -0.38
CA SER A 130 3.77 -2.67 0.00
C SER A 130 4.32 -1.89 -1.17
N LEU A 131 4.16 -0.57 -1.10
CA LEU A 131 4.76 0.40 -1.98
C LEU A 131 5.74 1.26 -1.18
N ALA A 132 6.90 1.55 -1.78
CA ALA A 132 7.88 2.48 -1.25
C ALA A 132 8.19 3.57 -2.28
N ALA A 133 8.40 4.80 -1.81
CA ALA A 133 8.77 5.95 -2.65
C ALA A 133 10.12 5.76 -3.36
N ARG A 134 11.00 4.95 -2.78
CA ARG A 134 12.22 4.45 -3.41
C ARG A 134 12.34 2.95 -3.20
N PRO A 135 12.92 2.21 -4.16
CA PRO A 135 13.31 0.84 -3.92
C PRO A 135 14.27 0.77 -2.73
N PRO A 136 14.16 -0.22 -1.83
CA PRO A 136 15.15 -0.42 -0.80
C PRO A 136 16.53 -0.59 -1.45
N ALA A 137 17.55 0.08 -0.90
CA ALA A 137 18.91 -0.14 -1.36
C ALA A 137 19.26 -1.63 -1.21
N PRO A 138 19.98 -2.25 -2.17
CA PRO A 138 20.42 -3.63 -2.02
C PRO A 138 21.24 -3.77 -0.73
N PRO A 139 21.14 -4.91 -0.02
CA PRO A 139 21.99 -5.16 1.14
C PRO A 139 23.45 -5.02 0.73
N ARG A 140 24.23 -4.29 1.54
CA ARG A 140 25.67 -4.13 1.36
C ARG A 140 26.43 -5.41 1.66
#